data_AF-A0A1C6UA48-F1
#
_entry.id   AF-A0A1C6UA48-F1
#
_cell.length_a   1.000
_cell.length_b   1.000
_cell.length_c   1.000
_cell.angle_alpha   90.00
_cell.angle_beta   90.00
_cell.angle_gamma   90.00
#
_symmetry.space_group_name_H-M   'P 1'
#
loop_
_entity.id
_entity.type
_entity.pdbx_description
1 polymer ?
#
loop_
_entity_poly.entity_id
_entity_poly.type
_entity_poly.pdbx_seq_one_letter_code
_entity_poly.pdbx_strand_id
1 'polypeptide(L)'
;MSMSESSVPTRKPPGPTRVRRSALAAVAIVVGLAVSGCAMSRRDGDAVAREAAASEAEQLGDDLGYRNRIRDAEYIAATEIAEEVPAGTIVTRRQPLSWSGRTSGSEQATIDVRIVVEVAESGSVYSDRGNSAGQATRCYRYLLRLNAYATYDEIDCPAVADPPVPSAAPVPRLPEDGRKRLTAALRGATPDTLAERVRKAFPAEHITVDTVVHQGALVAAVGVPVERECLLMVRKPDGDIVSPGYDRIWLEPGETGCGTGLYVSPPR
;
A
#
# COMPACT_ATOMS: atom_id res chain seq x y z
N MET A 1 -10.40 42.74 -28.51
CA MET A 1 -11.72 42.27 -28.03
C MET A 1 -11.69 42.40 -26.50
N SER A 2 -11.87 43.62 -26.01
CA SER A 2 -13.12 44.19 -25.49
C SER A 2 -13.68 43.48 -24.27
N MET A 3 -13.53 44.19 -23.15
CA MET A 3 -14.09 43.99 -21.82
C MET A 3 -15.61 43.83 -21.84
N SER A 4 -16.16 43.16 -20.82
CA SER A 4 -17.39 43.62 -20.15
C SER A 4 -17.47 43.00 -18.75
N GLU A 5 -17.07 43.80 -17.76
CA GLU A 5 -17.57 43.76 -16.39
C GLU A 5 -19.09 43.96 -16.39
N SER A 6 -19.78 43.31 -15.47
CA SER A 6 -21.12 43.73 -15.05
C SER A 6 -21.23 43.63 -13.54
N SER A 7 -21.44 44.79 -12.94
CA SER A 7 -21.57 45.06 -11.53
C SER A 7 -22.97 45.63 -11.24
N VAL A 8 -23.64 45.07 -10.22
CA VAL A 8 -24.48 45.73 -9.18
C VAL A 8 -25.87 46.27 -9.68
N PRO A 9 -27.02 46.04 -8.98
CA PRO A 9 -27.21 46.62 -7.64
C PRO A 9 -28.05 45.91 -6.57
N THR A 10 -27.68 46.33 -5.36
CA THR A 10 -28.26 46.26 -4.01
C THR A 10 -29.67 46.87 -3.90
N ARG A 11 -30.55 46.24 -3.11
CA ARG A 11 -31.66 46.93 -2.42
C ARG A 11 -31.84 46.39 -0.99
N LYS A 12 -31.85 47.31 -0.03
CA LYS A 12 -32.22 47.15 1.39
C LYS A 12 -33.44 48.06 1.69
N PRO A 13 -34.04 48.09 2.90
CA PRO A 13 -35.42 47.70 3.19
C PRO A 13 -36.33 48.87 3.64
N PRO A 14 -37.58 48.60 4.03
CA PRO A 14 -38.06 48.97 5.37
C PRO A 14 -38.90 47.81 5.98
N GLY A 15 -39.11 47.61 7.27
CA GLY A 15 -39.32 48.49 8.43
C GLY A 15 -40.19 47.70 9.44
N PRO A 16 -40.41 48.20 10.67
CA PRO A 16 -40.60 47.38 11.87
C PRO A 16 -42.06 47.24 12.32
N THR A 17 -42.37 46.18 13.06
CA THR A 17 -43.56 46.14 13.95
C THR A 17 -43.18 45.57 15.31
N ARG A 18 -43.09 46.48 16.29
CA ARG A 18 -43.14 46.19 17.73
C ARG A 18 -44.56 45.78 18.09
N VAL A 19 -44.72 44.71 18.86
CA VAL A 19 -45.84 44.57 19.79
C VAL A 19 -45.27 44.26 21.18
N ARG A 20 -45.47 45.22 22.08
CA ARG A 20 -45.26 45.11 23.54
C ARG A 20 -46.53 44.55 24.18
N ARG A 21 -46.36 43.74 25.22
CA ARG A 21 -47.08 43.72 26.53
C ARG A 21 -47.04 42.27 27.07
N SER A 22 -47.01 41.94 28.36
CA SER A 22 -46.62 42.51 29.66
C SER A 22 -47.18 41.52 30.71
N ALA A 23 -46.55 41.46 31.89
CA ALA A 23 -47.03 40.88 33.17
C ALA A 23 -46.89 39.35 33.34
N LEU A 24 -46.00 38.85 34.21
CA LEU A 24 -46.05 38.75 35.70
C LEU A 24 -46.95 37.61 36.20
N ALA A 25 -46.32 36.55 36.72
CA ALA A 25 -46.78 35.83 37.92
C ALA A 25 -45.65 34.92 38.45
N ALA A 26 -45.27 35.15 39.70
CA ALA A 26 -44.30 34.38 40.46
C ALA A 26 -44.98 33.18 41.14
N VAL A 27 -44.32 32.02 41.18
CA VAL A 27 -44.50 31.00 42.21
C VAL A 27 -43.14 30.35 42.49
N ALA A 28 -42.64 30.55 43.71
CA ALA A 28 -41.53 29.81 44.30
C ALA A 28 -42.00 28.41 44.71
N ILE A 29 -41.17 27.37 44.60
CA ILE A 29 -41.10 26.23 45.54
C ILE A 29 -39.95 25.27 45.18
N VAL A 30 -39.10 25.08 46.20
CA VAL A 30 -38.34 23.87 46.58
C VAL A 30 -37.12 23.46 45.75
N VAL A 31 -35.98 23.73 46.39
CA VAL A 31 -34.70 23.01 46.33
C VAL A 31 -34.94 21.50 46.23
N GLY A 32 -34.76 20.97 45.03
CA GLY A 32 -34.26 19.62 44.81
C GLY A 32 -32.85 19.76 44.27
N LEU A 33 -31.85 19.70 45.17
CA LEU A 33 -30.50 19.29 44.79
C LEU A 33 -30.59 17.84 44.32
N ALA A 34 -31.15 17.64 43.13
CA ALA A 34 -30.86 16.45 42.36
C ALA A 34 -29.36 16.55 42.11
N VAL A 35 -28.64 15.68 42.80
CA VAL A 35 -27.27 15.32 42.48
C VAL A 35 -27.32 14.78 41.05
N SER A 36 -27.33 15.68 40.08
CA SER A 36 -26.75 15.42 38.77
C SER A 36 -25.27 15.29 39.03
N GLY A 37 -24.89 14.18 39.68
CA GLY A 37 -23.56 13.66 39.60
C GLY A 37 -23.28 13.65 38.11
N CYS A 38 -22.36 14.50 37.68
CA CYS A 38 -21.68 14.33 36.42
C CYS A 38 -21.06 12.94 36.51
N ALA A 39 -21.83 11.91 36.19
CA ALA A 39 -21.30 10.63 35.84
C ALA A 39 -20.37 10.99 34.69
N MET A 40 -19.07 11.03 35.00
CA MET A 40 -18.04 11.03 34.00
C MET A 40 -18.23 9.68 33.31
N SER A 41 -19.13 9.66 32.34
CA SER A 41 -19.53 8.44 31.66
C SER A 41 -18.27 7.90 31.01
N ARG A 42 -17.82 6.77 31.55
CA ARG A 42 -16.74 5.96 31.00
C ARG A 42 -17.02 5.75 29.50
N ARG A 43 -15.99 5.85 28.66
CA ARG A 43 -16.17 5.55 27.23
C ARG A 43 -16.59 4.09 27.09
N ASP A 44 -17.56 3.85 26.22
CA ASP A 44 -17.98 2.51 25.84
C ASP A 44 -16.83 1.83 25.07
N GLY A 45 -16.30 0.74 25.63
CA GLY A 45 -15.23 -0.04 25.04
C GLY A 45 -15.58 -0.57 23.65
N ASP A 46 -16.84 -0.91 23.38
CA ASP A 46 -17.28 -1.41 22.07
C ASP A 46 -17.28 -0.28 21.02
N ALA A 47 -17.57 0.95 21.42
CA ALA A 47 -17.43 2.12 20.54
C ALA A 47 -15.96 2.39 20.22
N VAL A 48 -15.08 2.31 21.23
CA VAL A 48 -13.62 2.46 21.05
C VAL A 48 -13.07 1.37 20.14
N ALA A 49 -13.47 0.11 20.34
CA ALA A 49 -13.03 -1.01 19.52
C ALA A 49 -13.45 -0.86 18.05
N ARG A 50 -14.66 -0.35 17.78
CA ARG A 50 -15.15 -0.07 16.42
C ARG A 50 -14.39 1.05 15.72
N GLU A 51 -14.04 2.11 16.45
CA GLU A 51 -13.24 3.22 15.95
C GLU A 51 -11.80 2.76 15.65
N ALA A 52 -11.19 2.01 16.57
CA ALA A 52 -9.87 1.41 16.37
C ALA A 52 -9.84 0.46 15.17
N ALA A 53 -10.87 -0.37 14.97
CA ALA A 53 -10.96 -1.24 13.80
C ALA A 53 -11.06 -0.44 12.49
N ALA A 54 -11.71 0.73 12.50
CA ALA A 54 -11.79 1.61 11.33
C ALA A 54 -10.44 2.28 11.03
N SER A 55 -9.78 2.79 12.08
CA SER A 55 -8.45 3.41 11.97
C SER A 55 -7.42 2.40 11.48
N GLU A 56 -7.49 1.15 11.94
CA GLU A 56 -6.64 0.08 11.46
C GLU A 56 -6.86 -0.23 9.98
N ALA A 57 -8.12 -0.18 9.52
CA ALA A 57 -8.43 -0.42 8.13
C ALA A 57 -7.84 0.65 7.20
N GLU A 58 -7.89 1.92 7.64
CA GLU A 58 -7.26 3.05 6.97
C GLU A 58 -5.74 2.90 6.93
N GLN A 59 -5.13 2.61 8.09
CA GLN A 59 -3.69 2.39 8.18
C GLN A 59 -3.22 1.23 7.29
N LEU A 60 -3.94 0.11 7.28
CA LEU A 60 -3.63 -1.01 6.38
C LEU A 60 -3.79 -0.60 4.90
N GLY A 61 -4.76 0.26 4.58
CA GLY A 61 -4.89 0.86 3.25
C GLY A 61 -3.65 1.68 2.85
N ASP A 62 -3.14 2.49 3.77
CA ASP A 62 -1.91 3.28 3.59
C ASP A 62 -0.65 2.41 3.48
N ASP A 63 -0.53 1.37 4.32
CA ASP A 63 0.56 0.38 4.30
C ASP A 63 0.58 -0.37 2.96
N LEU A 64 -0.59 -0.78 2.48
CA LEU A 64 -0.76 -1.37 1.15
C LEU A 64 -0.53 -0.32 0.04
N GLY A 65 -0.77 0.96 0.28
CA GLY A 65 -0.23 2.09 -0.49
C GLY A 65 -0.26 1.95 -2.02
N TYR A 66 0.76 2.51 -2.67
CA TYR A 66 0.89 2.50 -4.13
C TYR A 66 1.54 1.21 -4.65
N ARG A 67 0.88 0.52 -5.58
CA ARG A 67 1.37 -0.74 -6.14
C ARG A 67 2.16 -0.49 -7.43
N ASN A 68 3.47 -0.64 -7.38
CA ASN A 68 4.35 -0.45 -8.54
C ASN A 68 4.97 -1.78 -9.06
N ARG A 69 4.55 -2.92 -8.50
CA ARG A 69 5.04 -4.26 -8.86
C ARG A 69 3.91 -5.24 -9.07
N ILE A 70 4.19 -6.23 -9.92
CA ILE A 70 3.28 -7.34 -10.17
C ILE A 70 3.38 -8.35 -9.03
N ARG A 71 2.26 -8.60 -8.38
CA ARG A 71 2.12 -9.54 -7.27
C ARG A 71 0.76 -10.20 -7.29
N ASP A 72 0.72 -11.47 -6.92
CA ASP A 72 -0.52 -12.19 -6.77
C ASP A 72 -1.14 -11.85 -5.41
N ALA A 73 -2.47 -11.85 -5.33
CA ALA A 73 -3.18 -11.47 -4.11
C ALA A 73 -2.84 -12.38 -2.92
N GLU A 74 -2.57 -13.67 -3.18
CA GLU A 74 -2.11 -14.61 -2.14
C GLU A 74 -0.77 -14.20 -1.53
N TYR A 75 0.19 -13.79 -2.38
CA TYR A 75 1.48 -13.33 -1.91
C TYR A 75 1.32 -12.09 -1.01
N ILE A 76 0.53 -11.11 -1.46
CA ILE A 76 0.26 -9.88 -0.69
C ILE A 76 -0.42 -10.25 0.64
N ALA A 77 -1.44 -11.13 0.61
CA ALA A 77 -2.14 -11.60 1.80
C ALA A 77 -1.19 -12.27 2.82
N ALA A 78 -0.23 -13.06 2.33
CA ALA A 78 0.75 -13.74 3.15
C ALA A 78 1.81 -12.81 3.76
N THR A 79 2.25 -11.78 3.03
CA THR A 79 3.40 -10.95 3.45
C THR A 79 3.04 -9.60 4.04
N GLU A 80 1.85 -9.06 3.75
CA GLU A 80 1.47 -7.67 4.08
C GLU A 80 0.23 -7.56 4.99
N ILE A 81 -0.57 -8.63 5.15
CA ILE A 81 -1.82 -8.58 5.93
C ILE A 81 -1.68 -9.21 7.31
N ALA A 82 -0.95 -10.31 7.43
CA ALA A 82 -0.88 -11.08 8.66
C ALA A 82 -0.04 -10.35 9.71
N GLU A 83 -0.70 -9.62 10.61
CA GLU A 83 -0.07 -8.95 11.74
C GLU A 83 -0.94 -9.05 12.99
N GLU A 84 -0.30 -9.34 14.12
CA GLU A 84 -0.86 -9.21 15.45
C GLU A 84 -0.04 -8.14 16.16
N VAL A 85 -0.64 -6.97 16.39
CA VAL A 85 0.02 -5.83 17.01
C VAL A 85 -0.57 -5.66 18.42
N PRO A 86 0.09 -6.17 19.48
CA PRO A 86 -0.28 -5.80 20.83
C PRO A 86 0.21 -4.35 21.09
N ALA A 87 -0.74 -3.40 21.15
CA ALA A 87 -0.45 -1.99 21.43
C ALA A 87 -1.11 -1.54 22.74
N GLY A 88 -0.45 -1.82 23.87
CA GLY A 88 -0.89 -1.34 25.18
C GLY A 88 -2.24 -1.96 25.61
N THR A 89 -3.26 -1.13 25.81
CA THR A 89 -4.61 -1.56 26.26
C THR A 89 -5.53 -1.98 25.11
N ILE A 90 -5.06 -1.89 23.85
CA ILE A 90 -5.81 -2.27 22.66
C ILE A 90 -5.00 -3.34 21.91
N VAL A 91 -5.61 -4.48 21.67
CA VAL A 91 -5.03 -5.55 20.86
C VAL A 91 -5.76 -5.58 19.52
N THR A 92 -5.01 -5.44 18.44
CA THR A 92 -5.55 -5.50 17.07
C THR A 92 -4.95 -6.68 16.33
N ARG A 93 -5.82 -7.50 15.74
CA ARG A 93 -5.44 -8.64 14.91
C ARG A 93 -6.03 -8.49 13.51
N ARG A 94 -5.18 -8.60 12.50
CA ARG A 94 -5.55 -8.68 11.09
C ARG A 94 -5.57 -10.15 10.67
N GLN A 95 -6.66 -10.59 10.04
CA GLN A 95 -6.79 -11.95 9.52
C GLN A 95 -7.27 -11.92 8.07
N PRO A 96 -6.47 -12.43 7.10
CA PRO A 96 -6.94 -12.58 5.73
C PRO A 96 -8.06 -13.62 5.68
N LEU A 97 -9.13 -13.32 4.95
CA LEU A 97 -10.30 -14.19 4.79
C LEU A 97 -10.36 -14.81 3.40
N SER A 98 -10.10 -14.01 2.38
CA SER A 98 -10.12 -14.42 0.98
C SER A 98 -9.15 -13.55 0.18
N TRP A 99 -8.63 -14.09 -0.92
CA TRP A 99 -7.79 -13.35 -1.83
C TRP A 99 -7.97 -13.89 -3.25
N SER A 100 -7.90 -13.02 -4.25
CA SER A 100 -8.00 -13.42 -5.65
C SER A 100 -7.38 -12.39 -6.59
N GLY A 101 -6.96 -12.84 -7.77
CA GLY A 101 -6.36 -12.00 -8.79
C GLY A 101 -4.92 -11.59 -8.47
N ARG A 102 -4.44 -10.56 -9.18
CA ARG A 102 -3.06 -10.07 -9.13
C ARG A 102 -2.98 -8.62 -9.59
N THR A 103 -1.91 -7.93 -9.22
CA THR A 103 -1.60 -6.57 -9.68
C THR A 103 -0.87 -6.62 -11.04
N SER A 104 -1.53 -7.00 -12.13
CA SER A 104 -0.90 -7.10 -13.45
C SER A 104 -1.73 -6.44 -14.54
N GLY A 105 -1.14 -5.55 -15.35
CA GLY A 105 -1.84 -4.91 -16.47
C GLY A 105 -3.14 -4.23 -16.01
N SER A 106 -4.27 -4.68 -16.54
CA SER A 106 -5.63 -4.23 -16.16
C SER A 106 -6.29 -5.08 -15.07
N GLU A 107 -5.64 -6.13 -14.59
CA GLU A 107 -6.14 -6.98 -13.51
C GLU A 107 -6.05 -6.28 -12.15
N GLN A 108 -6.78 -6.84 -11.19
CA GLN A 108 -6.89 -6.33 -9.84
C GLN A 108 -6.75 -7.46 -8.84
N ALA A 109 -5.92 -7.25 -7.83
CA ALA A 109 -5.91 -8.10 -6.64
C ALA A 109 -7.00 -7.64 -5.67
N THR A 110 -7.77 -8.59 -5.16
CA THR A 110 -8.79 -8.37 -4.14
C THR A 110 -8.41 -9.17 -2.91
N ILE A 111 -8.45 -8.55 -1.73
CA ILE A 111 -8.13 -9.20 -0.46
C ILE A 111 -9.19 -8.80 0.57
N ASP A 112 -9.90 -9.77 1.12
CA ASP A 112 -10.84 -9.55 2.22
C ASP A 112 -10.12 -9.78 3.54
N VAL A 113 -10.23 -8.84 4.48
CA VAL A 113 -9.52 -8.86 5.76
C VAL A 113 -10.52 -8.68 6.90
N ARG A 114 -10.42 -9.53 7.93
CA ARG A 114 -11.11 -9.37 9.21
C ARG A 114 -10.18 -8.67 10.18
N ILE A 115 -10.65 -7.58 10.76
CA ILE A 115 -9.96 -6.84 11.81
C ILE A 115 -10.72 -7.09 13.11
N VAL A 116 -10.04 -7.72 14.06
CA VAL A 116 -10.56 -7.98 15.41
C VAL A 116 -9.82 -7.08 16.38
N VAL A 117 -10.57 -6.30 17.15
CA VAL A 117 -10.03 -5.41 18.16
C VAL A 117 -10.61 -5.76 19.53
N GLU A 118 -9.71 -5.92 20.50
CA GLU A 118 -10.04 -6.11 21.91
C GLU A 118 -9.51 -4.91 22.71
N VAL A 119 -10.38 -4.32 23.53
CA VAL A 119 -10.07 -3.16 24.36
C VAL A 119 -10.16 -3.60 25.83
N ALA A 120 -9.05 -3.50 26.55
CA ALA A 120 -9.01 -3.73 27.98
C ALA A 120 -9.65 -2.56 28.74
N GLU A 121 -10.27 -2.85 29.88
CA GLU A 121 -10.78 -1.82 30.77
C GLU A 121 -9.66 -0.91 31.27
N SER A 122 -9.89 0.41 31.25
CA SER A 122 -8.98 1.38 31.86
C SER A 122 -9.68 2.19 32.95
N GLY A 123 -8.96 2.44 34.05
CA GLY A 123 -9.41 3.31 35.12
C GLY A 123 -9.33 4.78 34.70
N SER A 124 -10.16 5.64 35.29
CA SER A 124 -10.00 7.10 35.14
C SER A 124 -8.85 7.58 36.02
N VAL A 125 -7.80 8.17 35.44
CA VAL A 125 -6.76 8.91 36.17
C VAL A 125 -7.01 10.40 35.94
N TYR A 126 -6.73 11.25 36.94
CA TYR A 126 -7.00 12.69 36.94
C TYR A 126 -6.75 13.34 35.55
N SER A 127 -7.83 13.80 34.90
CA SER A 127 -7.96 14.36 33.53
C SER A 127 -8.34 13.42 32.36
N ASP A 128 -8.20 12.09 32.48
CA ASP A 128 -8.59 11.14 31.44
C ASP A 128 -9.83 10.33 31.80
N ARG A 129 -10.79 10.28 30.87
CA ARG A 129 -11.94 9.37 30.98
C ARG A 129 -11.49 7.98 30.57
N GLY A 130 -11.42 7.05 31.52
CA GLY A 130 -11.21 5.64 31.23
C GLY A 130 -12.30 5.06 30.32
N ASN A 131 -12.08 3.85 29.83
CA ASN A 131 -13.01 3.08 29.01
C ASN A 131 -13.43 1.78 29.72
N SER A 132 -14.62 1.27 29.41
CA SER A 132 -14.96 -0.12 29.76
C SER A 132 -14.17 -1.07 28.86
N ALA A 133 -14.09 -2.34 29.25
CA ALA A 133 -13.68 -3.37 28.30
C ALA A 133 -14.69 -3.42 27.13
N GLY A 134 -14.24 -3.84 25.97
CA GLY A 134 -15.09 -4.02 24.79
C GLY A 134 -14.36 -4.68 23.63
N GLN A 135 -15.11 -5.05 22.61
CA GLN A 135 -14.58 -5.73 21.43
C GLN A 135 -15.34 -5.35 20.17
N ALA A 136 -14.66 -5.41 19.03
CA ALA A 136 -15.28 -5.24 17.73
C ALA A 136 -14.65 -6.17 16.70
N THR A 137 -15.45 -6.60 15.74
CA THR A 137 -15.00 -7.31 14.54
C THR A 137 -15.60 -6.62 13.33
N ARG A 138 -14.76 -6.20 12.39
CA ARG A 138 -15.16 -5.58 11.13
C ARG A 138 -14.38 -6.19 9.99
N CYS A 139 -14.97 -6.21 8.81
CA CYS A 139 -14.34 -6.79 7.63
C CYS A 139 -14.26 -5.76 6.52
N TYR A 140 -13.16 -5.80 5.79
CA TYR A 140 -12.86 -4.84 4.73
C TYR A 140 -12.37 -5.57 3.49
N ARG A 141 -12.77 -5.08 2.32
CA ARG A 141 -12.27 -5.53 1.03
C ARG A 141 -11.25 -4.53 0.51
N TYR A 142 -10.02 -4.96 0.33
CA TYR A 142 -8.95 -4.19 -0.29
C TYR A 142 -8.84 -4.51 -1.76
N LEU A 143 -8.65 -3.46 -2.54
CA LEU A 143 -8.67 -3.44 -3.99
C LEU A 143 -7.35 -2.84 -4.48
N LEU A 144 -6.49 -3.69 -5.05
CA LEU A 144 -5.12 -3.34 -5.44
C LEU A 144 -4.94 -3.45 -6.95
N ARG A 145 -4.51 -2.37 -7.61
CA ARG A 145 -4.24 -2.31 -9.05
C ARG A 145 -2.82 -1.83 -9.30
N LEU A 146 -2.20 -2.33 -10.36
CA LEU A 146 -0.88 -1.84 -10.76
C LEU A 146 -0.95 -0.34 -11.08
N ASN A 147 0.04 0.40 -10.62
CA ASN A 147 0.20 1.84 -10.75
C ASN A 147 -0.95 2.68 -10.12
N ALA A 148 -1.58 2.15 -9.07
CA ALA A 148 -2.60 2.85 -8.31
C ALA A 148 -2.39 2.65 -6.79
N TYR A 149 -2.95 3.57 -6.01
CA TYR A 149 -3.12 3.37 -4.57
C TYR A 149 -4.20 2.33 -4.29
N ALA A 150 -4.01 1.55 -3.22
CA ALA A 150 -5.03 0.66 -2.71
C ALA A 150 -6.29 1.45 -2.31
N THR A 151 -7.45 0.88 -2.61
CA THR A 151 -8.73 1.37 -2.09
C THR A 151 -9.34 0.28 -1.22
N TYR A 152 -10.24 0.65 -0.32
CA TYR A 152 -10.93 -0.32 0.53
C TYR A 152 -12.35 0.13 0.86
N ASP A 153 -13.20 -0.86 1.08
CA ASP A 153 -14.59 -0.67 1.49
C ASP A 153 -14.90 -1.66 2.62
N GLU A 154 -15.75 -1.24 3.56
CA GLU A 154 -16.28 -2.17 4.57
C GLU A 154 -17.24 -3.17 3.92
N ILE A 155 -17.16 -4.42 4.36
CA ILE A 155 -18.02 -5.52 3.92
C ILE A 155 -18.58 -6.26 5.13
N ASP A 156 -19.70 -6.96 4.93
CA ASP A 156 -20.20 -7.92 5.92
C ASP A 156 -19.15 -9.00 6.16
N CYS A 157 -18.91 -9.34 7.42
CA CYS A 157 -17.94 -10.37 7.76
C CYS A 157 -18.41 -11.76 7.31
N PRO A 158 -17.70 -12.41 6.37
CA PRO A 158 -17.98 -13.77 5.97
C PRO A 158 -17.95 -14.71 7.19
N ALA A 159 -18.95 -15.59 7.28
CA ALA A 159 -19.04 -16.64 8.29
C ALA A 159 -18.06 -17.79 7.98
N VAL A 160 -16.76 -17.50 8.07
CA VAL A 160 -15.67 -18.47 7.91
C VAL A 160 -15.07 -18.73 9.29
N ALA A 161 -15.20 -19.97 9.76
CA ALA A 161 -14.68 -20.41 11.06
C ALA A 161 -13.16 -20.48 11.07
N ASP A 162 -12.59 -21.16 10.06
CA ASP A 162 -11.14 -21.29 9.85
C ASP A 162 -10.76 -20.72 8.49
N PRO A 163 -10.32 -19.45 8.42
CA PRO A 163 -9.87 -18.85 7.18
C PRO A 163 -8.65 -19.60 6.61
N PRO A 164 -8.55 -19.71 5.28
CA PRO A 164 -7.37 -20.29 4.66
C PRO A 164 -6.14 -19.46 5.04
N VAL A 165 -4.99 -20.12 5.21
CA VAL A 165 -3.71 -19.45 5.47
C VAL A 165 -3.04 -19.18 4.12
N PRO A 166 -2.79 -17.92 3.74
CA PRO A 166 -2.15 -17.61 2.46
C PRO A 166 -0.68 -18.05 2.47
N SER A 167 -0.17 -18.46 1.31
CA SER A 167 1.23 -18.86 1.15
C SER A 167 2.01 -17.89 0.27
N ALA A 168 3.19 -17.47 0.73
CA ALA A 168 4.09 -16.64 -0.07
C ALA A 168 5.05 -17.52 -0.87
N ALA A 169 4.78 -17.71 -2.16
CA ALA A 169 5.77 -18.30 -3.06
C ALA A 169 7.06 -17.44 -3.03
N PRO A 170 8.27 -18.06 -3.08
CA PRO A 170 9.51 -17.30 -3.12
C PRO A 170 9.52 -16.33 -4.29
N VAL A 171 9.89 -15.08 -4.01
CA VAL A 171 10.04 -14.06 -5.04
C VAL A 171 11.14 -14.50 -6.01
N PRO A 172 10.88 -14.53 -7.33
CA PRO A 172 11.91 -14.83 -8.32
C PRO A 172 13.06 -13.83 -8.20
N ARG A 173 14.31 -14.28 -8.18
CA ARG A 173 15.49 -13.41 -8.05
C ARG A 173 16.62 -13.89 -8.93
N LEU A 174 17.52 -12.99 -9.28
CA LEU A 174 18.78 -13.40 -9.87
C LEU A 174 19.59 -14.23 -8.86
N PRO A 175 20.38 -15.22 -9.32
CA PRO A 175 21.30 -15.94 -8.46
C PRO A 175 22.25 -14.97 -7.75
N GLU A 176 22.55 -15.23 -6.47
CA GLU A 176 23.49 -14.43 -5.66
C GLU A 176 24.89 -14.31 -6.32
N ASP A 177 25.30 -15.35 -7.05
CA ASP A 177 26.55 -15.37 -7.82
C ASP A 177 26.39 -14.88 -9.28
N GLY A 178 25.25 -14.28 -9.62
CA GLY A 178 24.90 -13.85 -10.97
C GLY A 178 25.95 -12.97 -11.64
N ARG A 179 26.53 -12.00 -10.90
CA ARG A 179 27.63 -11.17 -11.41
C ARG A 179 28.85 -12.01 -11.82
N LYS A 180 29.21 -13.02 -11.03
CA LYS A 180 30.34 -13.92 -11.32
C LYS A 180 30.03 -14.78 -12.55
N ARG A 181 28.82 -15.34 -12.64
CA ARG A 181 28.35 -16.12 -13.79
C ARG A 181 28.37 -15.31 -15.08
N LEU A 182 27.82 -14.09 -15.06
CA LEU A 182 27.80 -13.21 -16.22
C LEU A 182 29.20 -12.79 -16.65
N THR A 183 30.08 -12.50 -15.69
CA THR A 183 31.50 -12.23 -15.97
C THR A 183 32.17 -13.42 -16.67
N ALA A 184 31.97 -14.64 -16.17
CA ALA A 184 32.55 -15.84 -16.76
C ALA A 184 31.99 -16.11 -18.18
N ALA A 185 30.69 -15.94 -18.38
CA ALA A 185 30.04 -16.06 -19.68
C ALA A 185 30.63 -15.05 -20.67
N LEU A 186 30.75 -13.78 -20.27
CA LEU A 186 31.35 -12.72 -21.09
C LEU A 186 32.81 -12.99 -21.40
N ARG A 187 33.64 -13.46 -20.45
CA ARG A 187 35.06 -13.79 -20.71
C ARG A 187 35.22 -14.87 -21.77
N GLY A 188 34.38 -15.91 -21.75
CA GLY A 188 34.46 -17.02 -22.71
C GLY A 188 33.74 -16.78 -24.04
N ALA A 189 32.98 -15.69 -24.16
CA ALA A 189 32.15 -15.44 -25.34
C ALA A 189 32.92 -14.84 -26.52
N THR A 190 32.41 -15.13 -27.72
CA THR A 190 32.69 -14.44 -28.98
C THR A 190 31.42 -13.70 -29.42
N PRO A 191 31.48 -12.79 -30.40
CA PRO A 191 30.28 -12.18 -30.99
C PRO A 191 29.18 -13.20 -31.32
N ASP A 192 29.56 -14.33 -31.92
CA ASP A 192 28.61 -15.35 -32.38
C ASP A 192 28.07 -16.26 -31.25
N THR A 193 28.78 -16.37 -30.12
CA THR A 193 28.41 -17.27 -29.02
C THR A 193 27.85 -16.56 -27.79
N LEU A 194 27.74 -15.23 -27.85
CA LEU A 194 27.34 -14.39 -26.71
C LEU A 194 25.97 -14.78 -26.14
N ALA A 195 24.94 -14.75 -26.98
CA ALA A 195 23.56 -15.02 -26.55
C ALA A 195 23.41 -16.42 -25.92
N GLU A 196 23.96 -17.44 -26.57
CA GLU A 196 23.92 -18.83 -26.10
C GLU A 196 24.63 -18.98 -24.75
N ARG A 197 25.85 -18.43 -24.61
CA ARG A 197 26.64 -18.55 -23.38
C ARG A 197 25.98 -17.86 -22.20
N VAL A 198 25.42 -16.67 -22.42
CA VAL A 198 24.70 -15.95 -21.36
C VAL A 198 23.43 -16.70 -20.99
N ARG A 199 22.65 -17.19 -21.96
CA ARG A 199 21.45 -17.99 -21.66
C ARG A 199 21.79 -19.28 -20.90
N LYS A 200 22.88 -19.97 -21.25
CA LYS A 200 23.34 -21.16 -20.52
C LYS A 200 23.73 -20.85 -19.07
N ALA A 201 24.29 -19.67 -18.79
CA ALA A 201 24.62 -19.25 -17.44
C ALA A 201 23.39 -18.91 -16.58
N PHE A 202 22.26 -18.57 -17.23
CA PHE A 202 20.99 -18.20 -16.59
C PHE A 202 19.82 -19.00 -17.19
N PRO A 203 19.69 -20.30 -16.88
CA PRO A 203 18.71 -21.17 -17.51
C PRO A 203 17.27 -21.00 -16.98
N ALA A 204 17.06 -20.30 -15.86
CA ALA A 204 15.75 -20.12 -15.27
C ALA A 204 14.82 -19.32 -16.19
N GLU A 205 13.56 -19.76 -16.33
CA GLU A 205 12.60 -19.18 -17.29
C GLU A 205 12.15 -17.76 -16.92
N HIS A 206 12.08 -17.44 -15.63
CA HIS A 206 11.72 -16.11 -15.15
C HIS A 206 12.84 -15.06 -15.35
N ILE A 207 14.03 -15.48 -15.77
CA ILE A 207 15.17 -14.58 -16.06
C ILE A 207 15.18 -14.25 -17.54
N THR A 208 15.09 -12.96 -17.85
CA THR A 208 15.27 -12.44 -19.21
C THR A 208 16.74 -12.21 -19.51
N VAL A 209 17.14 -12.53 -20.74
CA VAL A 209 18.50 -12.33 -21.24
C VAL A 209 18.40 -11.53 -22.53
N ASP A 210 19.06 -10.38 -22.56
CA ASP A 210 19.25 -9.56 -23.75
C ASP A 210 20.74 -9.35 -23.99
N THR A 211 21.19 -9.47 -25.24
CA THR A 211 22.61 -9.37 -25.59
C THR A 211 22.80 -8.67 -26.91
N VAL A 212 23.85 -7.86 -27.03
CA VAL A 212 24.21 -7.19 -28.27
C VAL A 212 25.72 -7.02 -28.39
N VAL A 213 26.21 -6.97 -29.63
CA VAL A 213 27.57 -6.52 -29.92
C VAL A 213 27.51 -5.06 -30.35
N HIS A 214 28.19 -4.19 -29.61
CA HIS A 214 28.16 -2.74 -29.86
C HIS A 214 29.58 -2.18 -29.85
N GLN A 215 30.01 -1.58 -30.96
CA GLN A 215 31.35 -1.00 -31.10
C GLN A 215 32.49 -1.97 -30.70
N GLY A 216 32.34 -3.26 -31.05
CA GLY A 216 33.30 -4.31 -30.70
C GLY A 216 33.23 -4.79 -29.24
N ALA A 217 32.40 -4.18 -28.40
CA ALA A 217 32.12 -4.65 -27.06
C ALA A 217 31.01 -5.71 -27.06
N LEU A 218 31.10 -6.69 -26.16
CA LEU A 218 30.03 -7.65 -25.88
C LEU A 218 29.21 -7.15 -24.70
N VAL A 219 27.93 -6.88 -24.93
CA VAL A 219 27.00 -6.32 -23.94
C VAL A 219 25.97 -7.37 -23.59
N ALA A 220 25.72 -7.57 -22.30
CA ALA A 220 24.69 -8.45 -21.82
C ALA A 220 23.91 -7.81 -20.67
N ALA A 221 22.58 -7.86 -20.77
CA ALA A 221 21.64 -7.50 -19.73
C ALA A 221 20.88 -8.76 -19.30
N VAL A 222 20.91 -9.06 -18.01
CA VAL A 222 20.24 -10.22 -17.43
C VAL A 222 19.41 -9.75 -16.26
N GLY A 223 18.12 -10.05 -16.24
CA GLY A 223 17.21 -9.48 -15.25
C GLY A 223 16.00 -10.32 -14.93
N VAL A 224 15.31 -9.91 -13.88
CA VAL A 224 14.00 -10.41 -13.48
C VAL A 224 13.05 -9.22 -13.61
N PRO A 225 12.34 -9.07 -14.74
CA PRO A 225 11.57 -7.85 -15.03
C PRO A 225 10.55 -7.49 -13.96
N VAL A 226 9.85 -8.50 -13.42
CA VAL A 226 8.84 -8.33 -12.37
C VAL A 226 9.42 -7.78 -11.06
N GLU A 227 10.72 -8.00 -10.81
CA GLU A 227 11.43 -7.51 -9.62
C GLU A 227 12.23 -6.24 -9.85
N ARG A 228 12.31 -5.76 -11.10
CA ARG A 228 13.20 -4.66 -11.48
C ARG A 228 14.66 -4.94 -11.06
N GLU A 229 15.05 -6.22 -11.12
CA GLU A 229 16.44 -6.65 -10.94
C GLU A 229 17.12 -6.70 -12.31
N CYS A 230 18.30 -6.09 -12.42
CA CYS A 230 19.05 -6.07 -13.66
C CYS A 230 20.57 -6.09 -13.45
N LEU A 231 21.26 -7.01 -14.12
CA LEU A 231 22.70 -7.07 -14.26
C LEU A 231 23.07 -6.70 -15.69
N LEU A 232 23.61 -5.50 -15.86
CA LEU A 232 24.17 -5.02 -17.11
C LEU A 232 25.69 -5.05 -17.03
N MET A 233 26.31 -5.82 -17.93
CA MET A 233 27.76 -5.94 -17.99
C MET A 233 28.25 -5.85 -19.43
N VAL A 234 29.40 -5.22 -19.61
CA VAL A 234 30.02 -4.95 -20.91
C VAL A 234 31.45 -5.45 -20.88
N ARG A 235 31.80 -6.36 -21.80
CA ARG A 235 33.20 -6.69 -22.10
C ARG A 235 33.69 -5.81 -23.24
N LYS A 236 34.60 -4.90 -22.95
CA LYS A 236 35.23 -4.00 -23.91
C LYS A 236 36.20 -4.76 -24.86
N PRO A 237 36.61 -4.13 -25.98
CA PRO A 237 37.55 -4.74 -26.92
C PRO A 237 38.93 -5.05 -26.32
N ASP A 238 39.35 -4.31 -25.29
CA ASP A 238 40.59 -4.53 -24.53
C ASP A 238 40.51 -5.75 -23.58
N GLY A 239 39.33 -6.36 -23.45
CA GLY A 239 39.06 -7.50 -22.58
C GLY A 239 38.55 -7.13 -21.19
N ASP A 240 38.53 -5.85 -20.83
CA ASP A 240 38.02 -5.39 -19.55
C ASP A 240 36.51 -5.57 -19.46
N ILE A 241 36.02 -5.97 -18.28
CA ILE A 241 34.60 -6.15 -18.02
C ILE A 241 34.14 -5.11 -17.01
N VAL A 242 33.19 -4.28 -17.42
CA VAL A 242 32.63 -3.20 -16.61
C VAL A 242 31.13 -3.38 -16.39
N SER A 243 30.61 -2.75 -15.34
CA SER A 243 29.18 -2.65 -15.05
C SER A 243 28.79 -1.18 -15.21
N PRO A 244 28.15 -0.78 -16.32
CA PRO A 244 27.70 0.60 -16.48
C PRO A 244 26.70 0.95 -15.38
N GLY A 245 26.75 2.19 -14.89
CA GLY A 245 25.66 2.75 -14.08
C GLY A 245 24.46 3.10 -14.96
N TYR A 246 23.26 3.01 -14.40
CA TYR A 246 22.01 3.42 -15.03
C TYR A 246 21.01 3.81 -13.93
N ASP A 247 20.01 4.62 -14.27
CA ASP A 247 18.95 4.98 -13.32
C ASP A 247 17.98 3.80 -13.15
N ARG A 248 17.63 3.45 -11.90
CA ARG A 248 16.68 2.38 -11.60
C ARG A 248 15.27 2.71 -12.09
N ILE A 249 14.95 3.99 -12.30
CA ILE A 249 13.68 4.45 -12.89
C ILE A 249 13.51 3.86 -14.31
N TRP A 250 14.59 3.59 -15.05
CA TRP A 250 14.48 3.00 -16.38
C TRP A 250 14.11 1.50 -16.39
N LEU A 251 14.12 0.86 -15.21
CA LEU A 251 13.66 -0.52 -15.04
C LEU A 251 12.15 -0.63 -14.77
N GLU A 252 11.43 0.49 -14.71
CA GLU A 252 10.00 0.47 -14.43
C GLU A 252 9.16 -0.14 -15.57
N PRO A 253 8.03 -0.81 -15.28
CA PRO A 253 7.13 -1.34 -16.30
C PRO A 253 6.62 -0.22 -17.23
N GLY A 254 6.80 -0.39 -18.54
CA GLY A 254 6.46 0.62 -19.56
C GLY A 254 7.65 1.41 -20.09
N GLU A 255 8.82 1.29 -19.44
CA GLU A 255 10.10 1.90 -19.87
C GLU A 255 10.96 0.90 -20.65
N THR A 256 12.30 1.06 -20.60
CA THR A 256 13.28 0.20 -21.27
C THR A 256 13.38 -1.19 -20.63
N GLY A 257 13.15 -1.29 -19.31
CA GLY A 257 13.32 -2.55 -18.57
C GLY A 257 14.79 -3.00 -18.49
N CYS A 258 15.02 -4.25 -18.08
CA CYS A 258 16.37 -4.81 -18.11
C CYS A 258 16.75 -5.23 -19.53
N GLY A 259 17.46 -4.35 -20.24
CA GLY A 259 17.90 -4.58 -21.61
C GLY A 259 19.22 -3.89 -21.93
N THR A 260 19.85 -4.32 -23.01
CA THR A 260 21.10 -3.74 -23.52
C THR A 260 20.93 -2.29 -24.00
N GLY A 261 19.70 -1.88 -24.29
CA GLY A 261 19.27 -0.49 -24.54
C GLY A 261 19.79 0.50 -23.50
N LEU A 262 19.84 0.09 -22.23
CA LEU A 262 20.37 0.88 -21.11
C LEU A 262 21.84 1.32 -21.31
N TYR A 263 22.59 0.61 -22.15
CA TYR A 263 23.96 0.94 -22.52
C TYR A 263 24.07 1.53 -23.92
N VAL A 264 23.43 0.91 -24.92
CA VAL A 264 23.60 1.30 -26.33
C VAL A 264 22.83 2.57 -26.70
N SER A 265 21.77 2.90 -25.98
CA SER A 265 20.91 4.06 -26.23
C SER A 265 20.22 4.47 -24.92
N PRO A 266 20.98 4.92 -23.90
CA PRO A 266 20.40 5.27 -22.60
C PRO A 266 19.41 6.44 -22.76
N PRO A 267 18.27 6.41 -22.03
CA PRO A 267 17.37 7.55 -21.93
C PRO A 267 18.11 8.80 -21.44
N ARG A 268 17.69 9.99 -21.91
CA ARG A 268 18.28 11.29 -21.55
C ARG A 268 17.38 12.08 -20.61
#